data_AF-A0A6V7V4V5-F1
#
_entry.id   AF-A0A6V7V4V5-F1
#
_cell.length_a   1.000
_cell.length_b   1.000
_cell.length_c   1.000
_cell.angle_alpha   90.00
_cell.angle_beta   90.00
_cell.angle_gamma   90.00
#
_symmetry.space_group_name_H-M   'P 1'
#
loop_
_entity.id
_entity.type
_entity.pdbx_description
1 polymer ?
#
loop_
_entity_poly.entity_id
_entity_poly.type
_entity_poly.pdbx_seq_one_letter_code
_entity_poly.pdbx_strand_id
1 'polypeptide(L)'
;MSRLLTKMIANFVTTGDPSTGNFTWASNTNESLYYTSLDLPPKIVRGAIHSPSPSFWNDEVQMLAKYQLADAVSRANEQAASELTWEERMQLRAYKRAWYALWVFVFAIAVIIWLIIVCAVCHWSRTHSDKAYDNIVIER
;
A
#
# COMPACT_ATOMS: atom_id res chain seq x y z
N MET A 1 -25.45 42.59 -15.86
CA MET A 1 -24.79 41.29 -16.08
C MET A 1 -24.35 41.13 -17.54
N SER A 2 -25.27 41.00 -18.51
CA SER A 2 -24.95 40.62 -19.90
C SER A 2 -23.90 41.49 -20.59
N ARG A 3 -24.07 42.81 -20.63
CA ARG A 3 -23.16 43.72 -21.38
C ARG A 3 -21.71 43.68 -20.90
N LEU A 4 -21.48 43.55 -19.59
CA LEU A 4 -20.14 43.43 -19.01
C LEU A 4 -19.50 42.11 -19.43
N LEU A 5 -20.23 41.01 -19.28
CA LEU A 5 -19.77 39.66 -19.61
C LEU A 5 -19.51 39.50 -21.11
N THR A 6 -20.39 40.03 -21.98
CA THR A 6 -20.16 40.07 -23.43
C THR A 6 -18.89 40.84 -23.78
N LYS A 7 -18.60 41.94 -23.08
CA LYS A 7 -17.36 42.71 -23.29
C LYS A 7 -16.13 41.94 -22.84
N MET A 8 -16.19 41.25 -21.68
CA MET A 8 -15.11 40.39 -21.19
C MET A 8 -14.82 39.25 -22.18
N ILE A 9 -15.86 38.59 -22.71
CA ILE A 9 -15.71 37.53 -23.71
C ILE A 9 -15.12 38.09 -25.01
N ALA A 10 -15.61 39.24 -25.48
CA ALA A 10 -15.08 39.86 -26.70
C ALA A 10 -13.59 40.22 -26.55
N ASN A 11 -13.18 40.77 -25.41
CA ASN A 11 -11.78 41.09 -25.10
C ASN A 11 -10.91 39.82 -25.04
N PHE A 12 -11.43 38.75 -24.42
CA PHE A 12 -10.74 37.47 -24.39
C PHE A 12 -10.51 36.89 -25.78
N VAL A 13 -11.51 36.98 -26.67
CA VAL A 13 -11.39 36.49 -28.05
C VAL A 13 -10.38 37.32 -28.86
N THR A 14 -10.32 38.63 -28.65
CA THR A 14 -9.43 39.51 -29.42
C THR A 14 -7.99 39.54 -28.92
N THR A 15 -7.78 39.44 -27.61
CA THR A 15 -6.47 39.69 -26.98
C THR A 15 -5.99 38.57 -26.05
N GLY A 16 -6.84 37.58 -25.76
CA GLY A 16 -6.55 36.55 -24.76
C GLY A 16 -6.74 37.03 -23.30
N ASP A 17 -7.08 38.30 -23.08
CA ASP A 17 -7.30 38.88 -21.75
C ASP A 17 -8.75 39.33 -21.58
N PRO A 18 -9.53 38.74 -20.65
CA PRO A 18 -10.92 39.14 -20.40
C PRO A 18 -11.05 40.45 -19.59
N SER A 19 -9.93 41.11 -19.23
CA SER A 19 -9.93 42.36 -18.47
C SER A 19 -10.73 43.47 -19.16
N THR A 20 -11.33 44.34 -18.36
CA THR A 20 -12.04 45.55 -18.82
C THR A 20 -11.42 46.79 -18.19
N GLY A 21 -11.72 47.99 -18.69
CA GLY A 21 -11.16 49.22 -18.12
C GLY A 21 -11.45 49.43 -16.62
N ASN A 22 -12.46 48.77 -16.07
CA ASN A 22 -12.86 48.89 -14.66
C ASN A 22 -12.52 47.65 -13.82
N PHE A 23 -11.97 46.59 -14.43
CA PHE A 23 -11.68 45.34 -13.75
C PHE A 23 -10.54 44.59 -14.42
N THR A 24 -9.50 44.30 -13.65
CA THR A 24 -8.35 43.49 -14.07
C THR A 24 -8.56 42.03 -13.69
N TRP A 25 -8.56 41.15 -14.68
CA TRP A 25 -8.71 39.72 -14.47
C TRP A 25 -7.35 39.10 -14.16
N ALA A 26 -7.18 38.57 -12.94
CA ALA A 26 -5.95 37.88 -12.57
C ALA A 26 -5.87 36.49 -13.24
N SER A 27 -4.71 36.15 -13.79
CA SER A 27 -4.46 34.80 -14.34
C SER A 27 -4.47 33.76 -13.23
N ASN A 28 -5.18 32.65 -13.45
CA ASN A 28 -5.10 31.49 -12.56
C ASN A 28 -3.77 30.75 -12.80
N THR A 29 -2.93 30.65 -11.77
CA THR A 29 -1.66 29.91 -11.83
C THR A 29 -1.69 28.78 -10.82
N ASN A 30 -0.85 27.76 -11.01
CA ASN A 30 -0.79 26.61 -10.09
C ASN A 30 -0.44 27.00 -8.64
N GLU A 31 0.27 28.12 -8.44
CA GLU A 31 0.67 28.62 -7.12
C GLU A 31 -0.42 29.51 -6.48
N SER A 32 -1.29 30.09 -7.30
CA SER A 32 -2.26 31.07 -6.84
C SER A 32 -3.65 30.77 -7.43
N LEU A 33 -4.44 30.02 -6.65
CA LEU A 33 -5.84 29.73 -6.93
C LEU A 33 -6.68 31.00 -6.74
N TYR A 34 -6.70 31.83 -7.78
CA TYR A 34 -7.61 32.97 -7.91
C TYR A 34 -8.70 32.63 -8.92
N TYR A 35 -9.94 32.94 -8.57
CA TYR A 35 -11.05 32.94 -9.51
C TYR A 35 -11.81 34.25 -9.41
N THR A 36 -12.38 34.69 -10.53
CA THR A 36 -13.20 35.90 -10.57
C THR A 36 -14.66 35.50 -10.39
N SER A 37 -15.31 36.03 -9.36
CA SER A 37 -16.76 35.94 -9.24
C SER A 37 -17.41 36.93 -10.20
N LEU A 38 -18.30 36.45 -11.06
CA LEU A 38 -18.99 37.26 -12.06
C LEU A 38 -20.19 38.05 -11.51
N ASP A 39 -20.43 37.97 -10.20
CA ASP A 39 -21.41 38.83 -9.51
C ASP A 39 -21.05 40.31 -9.64
N LEU A 40 -22.05 41.20 -9.65
CA LEU A 40 -21.80 42.64 -9.61
C LEU A 40 -21.66 43.14 -8.17
N PRO A 41 -20.58 43.86 -7.81
CA PRO A 41 -19.39 44.13 -8.62
C PRO A 41 -18.45 42.91 -8.74
N PRO A 42 -17.73 42.74 -9.87
CA PRO A 42 -16.80 41.62 -10.03
C PRO A 42 -15.72 41.66 -8.95
N LYS A 43 -15.43 40.50 -8.35
CA LYS A 43 -14.44 40.37 -7.29
C LYS A 43 -13.50 39.22 -7.58
N ILE A 44 -12.25 39.39 -7.20
CA ILE A 44 -11.25 38.32 -7.22
C ILE A 44 -11.36 37.58 -5.89
N VAL A 45 -11.71 36.31 -5.95
CA VAL A 45 -11.83 35.44 -4.78
C VAL A 45 -10.60 34.54 -4.70
N ARG A 46 -10.09 34.35 -3.48
CA ARG A 46 -8.97 33.48 -3.16
C ARG A 46 -9.50 32.12 -2.73
N GLY A 47 -8.96 31.05 -3.32
CA GLY A 47 -9.23 29.68 -2.90
C GLY A 47 -9.76 28.79 -4.01
N ALA A 48 -10.09 27.55 -3.65
CA ALA A 48 -10.67 26.59 -4.58
C ALA A 48 -12.06 27.03 -5.03
N ILE A 49 -12.35 26.86 -6.33
CA ILE A 49 -13.64 27.21 -6.94
C ILE A 49 -14.79 26.39 -6.33
N HIS A 50 -14.51 25.15 -5.94
CA HIS A 50 -15.49 24.22 -5.37
C HIS A 50 -15.06 23.73 -3.99
N SER A 51 -16.04 23.57 -3.11
CA SER A 51 -15.93 22.86 -1.83
C SER A 51 -16.89 21.67 -1.88
N PRO A 52 -16.44 20.41 -1.68
CA PRO A 52 -15.07 19.95 -1.42
C PRO A 52 -14.10 20.28 -2.56
N SER A 53 -12.79 20.28 -2.27
CA SER A 53 -11.77 20.57 -3.27
C SER A 53 -11.87 19.59 -4.45
N PRO A 54 -11.61 20.03 -5.69
CA PRO A 54 -11.63 19.12 -6.85
C PRO A 54 -10.68 17.92 -6.70
N SER A 55 -9.60 18.05 -5.90
CA SER A 55 -8.69 16.96 -5.55
C SER A 55 -9.40 15.81 -4.84
N PHE A 56 -10.44 16.08 -4.04
CA PHE A 56 -11.22 15.03 -3.39
C PHE A 56 -11.87 14.11 -4.42
N TRP A 57 -12.53 14.70 -5.43
CA TRP A 57 -13.22 13.95 -6.47
C TRP A 57 -12.27 13.23 -7.44
N ASN A 58 -11.11 13.81 -7.70
CA ASN A 58 -10.12 13.22 -8.61
C ASN A 58 -9.29 12.12 -7.94
N ASP A 59 -8.85 12.34 -6.70
CA ASP A 59 -7.85 11.49 -6.05
C ASP A 59 -8.51 10.56 -5.01
N GLU A 60 -9.25 11.11 -4.05
CA GLU A 60 -9.77 10.34 -2.92
C GLU A 60 -10.88 9.37 -3.34
N VAL A 61 -11.77 9.78 -4.24
CA VAL A 61 -12.83 8.90 -4.77
C VAL A 61 -12.24 7.70 -5.49
N GLN A 62 -11.13 7.87 -6.21
CA GLN A 62 -10.46 6.76 -6.88
C GLN A 62 -9.86 5.77 -5.86
N MET A 63 -9.32 6.27 -4.75
CA MET A 63 -8.82 5.42 -3.67
C MET A 63 -9.95 4.66 -2.99
N LEU A 64 -11.06 5.34 -2.66
CA LEU A 64 -12.24 4.71 -2.06
C LEU A 64 -12.81 3.60 -2.94
N ALA A 65 -12.87 3.81 -4.26
CA ALA A 65 -13.30 2.78 -5.20
C ALA A 65 -12.39 1.54 -5.17
N LYS A 66 -11.07 1.72 -5.07
CA LYS A 66 -10.10 0.61 -4.94
C LYS A 66 -10.31 -0.17 -3.63
N TYR A 67 -10.52 0.55 -2.52
CA TYR A 67 -10.80 -0.10 -1.22
C TYR A 67 -12.12 -0.85 -1.23
N GLN A 68 -13.18 -0.29 -1.81
CA GLN A 68 -14.47 -0.95 -1.92
C GLN A 68 -14.39 -2.24 -2.74
N LEU A 69 -13.62 -2.24 -3.84
CA LEU A 69 -13.36 -3.45 -4.63
C LEU A 69 -12.59 -4.51 -3.82
N ALA A 70 -11.54 -4.10 -3.10
CA ALA A 70 -10.75 -5.03 -2.28
C ALA A 70 -11.56 -5.64 -1.11
N ASP A 71 -12.41 -4.82 -0.49
CA ASP A 71 -13.33 -5.26 0.58
C ASP A 71 -14.42 -6.18 0.02
N ALA A 72 -14.98 -5.88 -1.15
CA ALA A 72 -15.95 -6.75 -1.81
C ALA A 72 -15.37 -8.14 -2.16
N VAL A 73 -14.11 -8.21 -2.61
CA VAL A 73 -13.40 -9.47 -2.86
C VAL A 73 -13.16 -10.23 -1.55
N SER A 74 -12.78 -9.52 -0.49
CA SER A 74 -12.54 -10.13 0.83
C SER A 74 -13.83 -10.74 1.39
N ARG A 75 -14.94 -10.00 1.34
CA ARG A 75 -16.26 -10.50 1.74
C ARG A 75 -16.75 -11.62 0.84
N ALA A 76 -16.52 -11.56 -0.47
CA ALA A 76 -16.87 -12.65 -1.37
C ALA A 76 -16.11 -13.95 -1.04
N ASN A 77 -14.84 -13.85 -0.65
CA ASN A 77 -14.06 -15.00 -0.19
C ASN A 77 -14.59 -15.55 1.15
N GLU A 78 -14.99 -14.69 2.07
CA GLU A 78 -15.63 -15.10 3.33
C GLU A 78 -17.01 -15.74 3.10
N GLN A 79 -17.79 -15.20 2.16
CA GLN A 79 -19.07 -15.76 1.74
C GLN A 79 -18.90 -17.12 1.07
N ALA A 80 -17.92 -17.25 0.16
CA ALA A 80 -17.57 -18.53 -0.47
C ALA A 80 -17.13 -19.55 0.58
N ALA A 81 -16.34 -19.14 1.58
CA ALA A 81 -15.98 -19.97 2.73
C ALA A 81 -17.20 -20.43 3.57
N SER A 82 -18.24 -19.59 3.63
CA SER A 82 -19.51 -19.88 4.31
C SER A 82 -20.48 -20.72 3.47
N GLU A 83 -20.37 -20.72 2.15
CA GLU A 83 -21.20 -21.53 1.25
C GLU A 83 -20.66 -22.95 1.02
N LEU A 84 -19.41 -23.27 1.38
CA LEU A 84 -18.91 -24.64 1.27
C LEU A 84 -19.75 -25.61 2.11
N THR A 85 -20.17 -26.69 1.47
CA THR A 85 -20.94 -27.77 2.09
C THR A 85 -20.13 -28.46 3.20
N TRP A 86 -20.82 -29.12 4.15
CA TRP A 86 -20.20 -29.70 5.35
C TRP A 86 -19.04 -30.66 5.04
N GLU A 87 -19.14 -31.43 3.97
CA GLU A 87 -18.13 -32.39 3.51
C GLU A 87 -16.87 -31.69 3.00
N GLU A 88 -17.02 -30.61 2.23
CA GLU A 88 -15.89 -29.83 1.71
C GLU A 88 -15.15 -29.11 2.84
N ARG A 89 -15.87 -28.63 3.87
CA ARG A 89 -15.24 -28.07 5.08
C ARG A 89 -14.41 -29.10 5.84
N MET A 90 -14.87 -30.35 5.88
CA MET A 90 -14.14 -31.46 6.50
C MET A 90 -12.84 -31.76 5.73
N GLN A 91 -12.91 -31.79 4.40
CA GLN A 91 -11.74 -32.00 3.53
C GLN A 91 -10.74 -30.84 3.64
N LEU A 92 -11.20 -29.58 3.65
CA LEU A 92 -10.33 -28.41 3.79
C LEU A 92 -9.61 -28.38 5.14
N ARG A 93 -10.29 -28.78 6.23
CA ARG A 93 -9.69 -28.91 7.56
C ARG A 93 -8.65 -30.02 7.62
N ALA A 94 -8.90 -31.14 6.95
CA ALA A 94 -7.92 -32.22 6.82
C ALA A 94 -6.68 -31.74 6.04
N TYR A 95 -6.88 -31.02 4.93
CA TYR A 95 -5.79 -30.48 4.12
C TYR A 95 -4.93 -29.46 4.88
N LYS A 96 -5.56 -28.54 5.62
CA LYS A 96 -4.84 -27.58 6.48
C LYS A 96 -4.01 -28.29 7.56
N ARG A 97 -4.55 -29.36 8.17
CA ARG A 97 -3.81 -30.16 9.16
C ARG A 97 -2.64 -30.92 8.54
N ALA A 98 -2.83 -31.50 7.36
CA ALA A 98 -1.76 -32.18 6.62
C ALA A 98 -0.64 -31.21 6.21
N TRP A 99 -1.00 -29.98 5.83
CA TRP A 99 -0.03 -28.92 5.55
C TRP A 99 0.84 -28.59 6.76
N TYR A 100 0.25 -28.41 7.94
CA TYR A 100 1.03 -28.19 9.17
C TYR A 100 1.89 -29.41 9.53
N ALA A 101 1.38 -30.62 9.35
CA ALA A 101 2.16 -31.84 9.60
C ALA A 101 3.39 -31.95 8.69
N LEU A 102 3.29 -31.53 7.43
CA LEU A 102 4.41 -31.48 6.49
C LEU A 102 5.52 -30.54 7.01
N TRP A 103 5.16 -29.35 7.48
CA TRP A 103 6.14 -28.41 8.04
C TRP A 103 6.81 -28.92 9.32
N VAL A 104 6.05 -29.58 10.20
CA VAL A 104 6.60 -30.23 11.39
C VAL A 104 7.61 -31.32 11.01
N PHE A 105 7.33 -32.10 9.96
CA PHE A 105 8.24 -33.12 9.47
C PHE A 105 9.54 -32.53 8.91
N VAL A 106 9.45 -31.46 8.11
CA VAL A 106 10.62 -30.73 7.60
C VAL A 106 11.47 -30.20 8.76
N PHE A 107 10.84 -29.61 9.77
CA PHE A 107 11.54 -29.12 10.95
C PHE A 107 12.22 -30.26 11.73
N ALA A 108 11.54 -31.40 11.90
CA ALA A 108 12.11 -32.56 12.57
C ALA A 108 13.37 -33.09 11.85
N ILE A 109 13.35 -33.18 10.52
CA ILE A 109 14.53 -33.56 9.73
C ILE A 109 15.68 -32.57 9.93
N ALA A 110 15.39 -31.26 9.89
CA ALA A 110 16.41 -30.24 10.11
C ALA A 110 17.08 -30.38 11.49
N VAL A 111 16.30 -30.64 12.54
CA VAL A 111 16.83 -30.90 13.90
C VAL A 111 17.69 -32.15 13.94
N ILE A 112 17.28 -33.25 13.29
CA ILE A 112 18.06 -34.49 13.25
C ILE A 112 19.41 -34.26 12.56
N ILE A 113 19.42 -33.58 11.41
CA ILE A 113 20.66 -33.26 10.69
C ILE A 113 21.57 -32.40 11.58
N TRP A 114 21.00 -31.40 12.25
CA TRP A 114 21.75 -30.53 13.16
C TRP A 114 22.38 -31.31 14.31
N LEU A 115 21.63 -32.22 14.95
CA LEU A 115 22.14 -33.07 16.02
C LEU A 115 23.28 -33.97 15.52
N ILE A 116 23.19 -34.53 14.31
CA ILE A 116 24.27 -35.32 13.72
C ILE A 116 25.53 -34.48 13.54
N ILE A 117 25.41 -33.25 13.04
CA ILE A 117 26.54 -32.33 12.87
C ILE A 117 27.18 -32.03 14.23
N VAL A 118 26.39 -31.69 15.25
CA VAL A 118 26.89 -31.41 16.60
C VAL A 118 27.60 -32.62 17.19
N CYS A 119 27.02 -33.82 17.07
CA CYS A 119 27.65 -35.06 17.52
C CYS A 119 28.97 -35.34 16.80
N ALA A 120 29.04 -35.12 15.48
CA ALA A 120 30.26 -35.27 14.71
C ALA A 120 31.35 -34.29 15.15
N VAL A 121 30.99 -33.02 15.37
CA VAL A 121 31.91 -31.99 15.88
C VAL A 121 32.42 -32.33 17.28
N CYS A 122 31.54 -32.75 18.19
CA CYS A 122 31.92 -33.17 19.54
C CYS A 122 32.83 -34.40 19.52
N HIS A 123 32.55 -35.39 18.67
CA HIS A 123 33.41 -36.56 18.51
C HIS A 123 34.79 -36.19 17.97
N TRP A 124 34.86 -35.30 16.98
CA TRP A 124 36.12 -34.82 16.41
C TRP A 124 36.94 -34.01 17.41
N SER A 125 36.28 -33.13 18.18
CA SER A 125 36.92 -32.36 19.26
C SER A 125 37.53 -33.27 20.33
N ARG A 126 36.79 -34.30 20.78
CA ARG A 126 37.29 -35.26 21.78
C ARG A 126 38.48 -36.07 21.26
N THR A 127 38.45 -36.53 20.01
CA THR A 127 39.54 -37.31 19.41
C THR A 127 40.82 -36.51 19.12
N HIS A 128 40.73 -35.18 19.00
CA HIS A 128 41.93 -34.32 18.92
C HIS A 128 42.48 -33.92 20.29
N SER A 129 41.65 -33.90 21.34
CA SER A 129 42.08 -33.51 22.69
C SER A 129 42.90 -34.60 23.41
N ASP A 130 42.59 -35.89 23.21
CA ASP A 130 43.28 -36.98 23.91
C ASP A 130 44.74 -37.17 23.47
N LYS A 131 45.09 -36.74 22.25
CA LYS A 131 46.46 -36.90 21.72
C LYS A 131 47.50 -35.99 22.39
N ALA A 132 47.08 -35.01 23.19
CA ALA A 132 47.99 -34.07 23.84
C ALA A 132 48.63 -34.62 25.14
N TYR A 133 48.05 -35.65 25.75
CA TYR A 133 48.47 -36.13 27.09
C TYR A 133 49.11 -37.53 27.10
N ASP A 134 49.17 -38.23 25.97
CA ASP A 134 49.72 -39.59 25.89
C ASP A 134 51.26 -39.65 25.87
N ASN A 135 51.94 -38.49 25.85
CA ASN A 135 53.41 -38.41 25.75
C ASN A 135 54.12 -38.12 27.10
N ILE A 136 53.41 -38.05 28.23
CA ILE A 136 54.05 -37.87 29.54
C ILE A 136 54.36 -39.25 30.13
N VAL A 137 55.43 -39.86 29.64
CA VAL A 137 56.06 -41.01 30.29
C VAL A 137 56.75 -40.48 31.56
N ILE A 138 56.14 -40.74 32.72
CA ILE A 138 56.79 -40.55 34.02
C ILE A 138 57.69 -41.76 34.23
N GLU A 139 58.95 -41.67 33.78
CA GLU A 139 59.99 -42.62 34.19
C GLU A 139 60.18 -42.47 35.71
N ARG A 140 60.03 -43.59 36.43
CA ARG A 140 60.33 -43.72 37.87
C ARG A 140 61.55 -44.59 38.06
#